data_AF-A0A7K4B3D7-F1
#
_entry.id   AF-A0A7K4B3D7-F1
#
_cell.length_a   1.000
_cell.length_b   1.000
_cell.length_c   1.000
_cell.angle_alpha   90.00
_cell.angle_beta   90.00
_cell.angle_gamma   90.00
#
_symmetry.space_group_name_H-M   'P 1'
#
loop_
_entity.id
_entity.type
_entity.pdbx_description
1 polymer ?
#
loop_
_entity_poly.entity_id
_entity_poly.type
_entity_poly.pdbx_seq_one_letter_code
_entity_poly.pdbx_strand_id
1 'polypeptide(L)' 'MTIEGIQGYLVRKVTKFGNGAKVDCPKEYLDKTVYLVIK' A
#
# COMPACT_ATOMS: atom_id res chain seq x y z
N MET A 1 17.32 11.27 -0.31
CA MET A 1 16.65 10.31 0.58
C MET A 1 16.57 8.98 -0.14
N THR A 2 17.48 8.07 0.17
CA THR A 2 17.41 6.66 -0.23
C THR A 2 16.68 5.94 0.89
N ILE A 3 15.50 5.40 0.62
CA ILE A 3 14.83 4.52 1.60
C ILE A 3 15.52 3.16 1.48
N GLU A 4 16.52 2.93 2.33
CA GLU A 4 17.18 1.63 2.47
C GLU A 4 16.17 0.62 3.05
N GLY A 5 16.00 -0.53 2.38
CA GLY A 5 15.12 -1.61 2.84
C GLY A 5 13.77 -1.76 2.13
N ILE A 6 13.52 -1.05 1.01
CA ILE A 6 12.30 -1.30 0.20
C ILE A 6 12.53 -2.54 -0.68
N GLN A 7 11.88 -3.65 -0.35
CA GLN A 7 11.89 -4.88 -1.16
C GLN A 7 11.05 -4.76 -2.45
N GLY A 8 10.13 -3.79 -2.54
CA GLY A 8 9.31 -3.52 -3.71
C GLY A 8 8.24 -2.45 -3.42
N TYR A 9 7.58 -1.94 -4.45
CA TYR A 9 6.47 -0.98 -4.31
C TYR A 9 5.27 -1.40 -5.16
N LEU A 10 4.07 -1.13 -4.66
CA LEU A 10 2.82 -1.41 -5.36
C LEU A 10 2.14 -0.10 -5.75
N VAL A 11 1.92 0.11 -7.05
CA VAL A 11 1.12 1.25 -7.54
C VAL A 11 -0.33 0.81 -7.67
N ARG A 12 -1.18 1.36 -6.83
CA ARG A 12 -2.62 1.08 -6.80
C ARG A 12 -3.39 2.40 -6.70
N LYS A 13 -4.57 2.44 -7.31
CA LYS A 13 -5.49 3.56 -7.14
C LYS A 13 -6.25 3.39 -5.83
N VAL A 14 -6.39 4.49 -5.10
CA VAL A 14 -7.34 4.57 -4.00
C VAL A 14 -8.75 4.45 -4.58
N THR A 15 -9.53 3.52 -4.07
CA THR A 15 -10.92 3.30 -4.49
C THR A 15 -11.87 3.56 -3.35
N LYS A 16 -13.12 3.95 -3.67
CA LYS A 16 -14.17 4.13 -2.66
C LYS A 16 -14.53 2.78 -2.03
N PHE A 17 -14.67 2.76 -0.71
CA PHE A 17 -15.11 1.59 0.05
C PHE A 17 -16.10 2.00 1.14
N GLY A 18 -17.37 1.67 0.94
CA GLY A 18 -18.46 2.19 1.77
C GLY A 18 -18.48 3.72 1.77
N ASN A 19 -18.41 4.31 2.96
CA ASN A 19 -18.25 5.76 3.16
C ASN A 19 -16.78 6.23 3.21
N GLY A 20 -15.82 5.30 3.12
CA GLY A 20 -14.39 5.57 3.17
C GLY A 20 -13.68 5.25 1.85
N ALA A 21 -12.37 5.04 1.94
CA ALA A 21 -11.49 4.70 0.83
C ALA A 21 -10.51 3.59 1.22
N LYS A 22 -10.06 2.81 0.23
CA LYS A 22 -9.08 1.73 0.43
C LYS A 22 -8.07 1.66 -0.71
N VAL A 23 -6.96 1.00 -0.42
CA VAL A 23 -5.98 0.55 -1.41
C VAL A 23 -5.90 -0.97 -1.29
N ASP A 24 -6.13 -1.70 -2.39
CA ASP A 24 -6.11 -3.16 -2.36
C ASP A 24 -4.65 -3.67 -2.26
N CYS A 25 -4.37 -4.45 -1.21
CA CYS A 25 -3.07 -5.09 -0.96
C CYS A 25 -3.14 -6.60 -1.28
N PRO A 26 -2.17 -7.19 -2.01
CA PRO A 26 -2.12 -8.62 -2.26
C PRO A 26 -2.05 -9.45 -0.98
N LYS A 27 -2.65 -10.66 -1.02
CA LYS A 27 -2.73 -11.55 0.15
C LYS A 27 -1.37 -12.05 0.65
N GLU A 28 -0.34 -12.02 -0.19
CA GLU A 28 1.04 -12.37 0.19
C GLU A 28 1.63 -11.45 1.28
N TYR A 29 1.01 -10.28 1.54
CA TYR A 29 1.41 -9.32 2.57
C TYR A 29 0.48 -9.30 3.80
N LEU A 30 -0.38 -10.31 3.98
CA LEU A 30 -1.15 -10.42 5.23
C LEU A 30 -0.20 -10.49 6.44
N ASP A 31 -0.65 -9.91 7.56
CA ASP A 31 0.11 -9.79 8.83
C ASP A 31 1.44 -9.01 8.73
N LYS A 32 1.65 -8.24 7.65
CA LYS A 32 2.79 -7.33 7.50
C LYS A 32 2.36 -5.87 7.69
N THR A 33 3.26 -5.08 8.27
CA THR A 33 3.13 -3.62 8.29
C THR A 33 3.51 -3.05 6.93
N VAL A 34 2.59 -2.31 6.30
CA VAL A 34 2.79 -1.67 5.00
C VAL A 34 2.78 -0.15 5.14
N TYR A 35 3.67 0.51 4.38
CA TYR A 35 3.71 1.97 4.26
C TYR A 35 3.11 2.37 2.91
N LEU A 36 2.17 3.33 2.93
CA LEU A 36 1.62 3.94 1.72
C LEU A 36 2.32 5.27 1.45
N VAL A 37 2.89 5.42 0.27
CA VAL A 37 3.47 6.69 -0.19
C VAL A 37 2.46 7.35 -1.13
N ILE A 38 2.05 8.57 -0.81
CA ILE A 38 1.11 9.37 -1.63
C ILE A 38 1.94 10.38 -2.45
N LYS A 39 1.63 10.50 -3.74
CA LYS A 39 2.18 11.55 -4.62
C LYS A 39 1.33 12.80 -4.56
#